data_AF-A0A0N9I462-F1
#
_entry.id   AF-A0A0N9I462-F1
#
_cell.length_a   1.000
_cell.length_b   1.000
_cell.length_c   1.000
_cell.angle_alpha   90.00
_cell.angle_beta   90.00
_cell.angle_gamma   90.00
#
_symmetry.space_group_name_H-M   'P 1'
#
loop_
_entity.id
_entity.type
_entity.pdbx_description
1 polymer ?
#
loop_
_entity_poly.entity_id
_entity_poly.type
_entity_poly.pdbx_seq_one_letter_code
_entity_poly.pdbx_strand_id
1 'polypeptide(L)'
;MFFVYRSHYEGPLSKYVRRLPDESVLAWFQRNWHTADLEPELGVDPYGLDSIFDNAAKHGLPVPTSADDLREALHKHLYVEGGEDYVRLDEHSLRVRTDDDEVELAYYFFDDTVIAQSPERLAYLVHDQWPLPDTADAPARFTPSVPVLPAGQSGADDATTYAVLMTFSDGESLAITTPWEFPGVSLGNLAAHLRATEPNANWDPELLVLRELVEPGDDTIGPALERCNRWPGFNLNETPWPGLPWDHELTDGRDPGLSKIHVSDHLAHMAIHIDDTFGYQQWYLFDTTWAATHPDLAQSLLRYAGHWDPLERTD
;
A
#
# COMPACT_ATOMS: atom_id res chain seq x y z
N MET A 1 5.67 -12.50 16.62
CA MET A 1 4.86 -11.32 16.24
C MET A 1 5.47 -10.54 15.07
N PHE A 2 4.67 -9.75 14.34
CA PHE A 2 5.07 -8.78 13.32
C PHE A 2 4.80 -7.35 13.79
N PHE A 3 5.70 -6.45 13.46
CA PHE A 3 5.48 -5.01 13.41
C PHE A 3 5.47 -4.56 11.95
N VAL A 4 4.52 -3.72 11.58
CA VAL A 4 4.45 -3.12 10.24
C VAL A 4 4.23 -1.63 10.39
N TYR A 5 5.02 -0.82 9.69
CA TYR A 5 4.80 0.61 9.54
C TYR A 5 4.50 0.93 8.09
N ARG A 6 3.24 1.31 7.80
CA ARG A 6 2.78 1.76 6.48
C ARG A 6 3.03 3.25 6.37
N SER A 7 4.03 3.59 5.57
CA SER A 7 4.51 4.95 5.38
C SER A 7 5.22 5.06 4.03
N HIS A 8 4.98 6.16 3.31
CA HIS A 8 5.58 6.39 2.00
C HIS A 8 7.10 6.52 2.03
N TYR A 9 7.63 6.89 3.19
CA TYR A 9 9.05 7.03 3.47
C TYR A 9 9.79 5.68 3.48
N GLU A 10 9.07 4.57 3.69
CA GLU A 10 9.64 3.25 3.95
C GLU A 10 9.87 2.43 2.67
N GLY A 11 10.69 2.99 1.78
CA GLY A 11 11.21 2.32 0.61
C GLY A 11 10.15 1.94 -0.45
N PRO A 12 10.51 1.06 -1.42
CA PRO A 12 9.71 0.81 -2.62
C PRO A 12 8.32 0.21 -2.39
N LEU A 13 8.09 -0.42 -1.22
CA LEU A 13 6.78 -0.98 -0.88
C LEU A 13 5.92 0.00 -0.06
N SER A 14 6.45 1.18 0.27
CA SER A 14 5.88 2.16 1.22
C SER A 14 5.38 1.52 2.50
N LYS A 15 6.20 0.60 3.01
CA LYS A 15 6.02 -0.01 4.31
C LYS A 15 7.31 -0.65 4.78
N TYR A 16 7.52 -0.58 6.09
CA TYR A 16 8.54 -1.32 6.80
C TYR A 16 7.91 -2.50 7.53
N VAL A 17 8.55 -3.67 7.49
CA VAL A 17 8.06 -4.89 8.15
C VAL A 17 9.20 -5.46 9.00
N ARG A 18 8.88 -5.81 10.25
CA ARG A 18 9.85 -6.42 11.17
C ARG A 18 9.22 -7.55 11.97
N ARG A 19 9.99 -8.62 12.15
CA ARG A 19 9.66 -9.68 13.11
C ARG A 19 10.11 -9.27 14.50
N LEU A 20 9.18 -9.37 15.45
CA LEU A 20 9.43 -9.15 16.87
C LEU A 20 9.34 -10.49 17.62
N PRO A 21 10.19 -10.68 18.65
CA PRO A 21 10.32 -11.96 19.35
C PRO A 21 9.15 -12.29 20.27
N ASP A 22 8.29 -11.33 20.56
CA ASP A 22 7.17 -11.47 21.51
C ASP A 22 6.04 -12.31 20.94
N GLU A 23 5.34 -12.97 21.86
CA GLU A 23 4.19 -13.84 21.54
C GLU A 23 2.89 -13.05 21.37
N SER A 24 2.78 -11.85 21.95
CA SER A 24 1.59 -11.02 21.88
C SER A 24 1.91 -9.52 21.95
N VAL A 25 0.94 -8.69 21.55
CA VAL A 25 1.01 -7.23 21.65
C VAL A 25 1.24 -6.80 23.10
N LEU A 26 0.48 -7.37 24.05
CA LEU A 26 0.63 -7.05 25.47
C LEU A 26 2.03 -7.36 25.98
N ALA A 27 2.60 -8.51 25.62
CA ALA A 27 3.95 -8.90 26.04
C ALA A 27 5.01 -7.90 25.55
N TRP A 28 4.87 -7.41 24.31
CA TRP A 28 5.77 -6.40 23.76
C TRP A 28 5.71 -5.07 24.52
N PHE A 29 4.50 -4.55 24.79
CA PHE A 29 4.32 -3.32 25.57
C PHE A 29 4.83 -3.50 27.02
N GLN A 30 4.59 -4.65 27.65
CA GLN A 30 5.09 -4.94 28.99
C GLN A 30 6.61 -4.91 29.07
N ARG A 31 7.29 -5.48 28.06
CA ARG A 31 8.77 -5.47 28.00
C ARG A 31 9.31 -4.05 27.79
N ASN A 32 8.65 -3.28 26.94
CA ASN A 32 9.14 -1.96 26.50
C ASN A 32 8.59 -0.77 27.29
N TRP A 33 7.75 -1.00 28.31
CA TRP A 33 7.04 0.06 29.05
C TRP A 33 7.93 1.16 29.65
N HIS A 34 9.20 0.85 29.87
CA HIS A 34 10.19 1.78 30.45
C HIS A 34 11.37 2.06 29.50
N THR A 35 11.25 1.67 28.24
CA THR A 35 12.22 1.95 27.19
C THR A 35 12.01 3.36 26.67
N ALA A 36 13.07 4.16 26.62
CA ALA A 36 13.02 5.55 26.17
C ALA A 36 13.22 5.71 24.64
N ASP A 37 13.77 4.69 23.98
CA ASP A 37 14.05 4.70 22.55
C ASP A 37 13.73 3.33 21.95
N LEU A 38 12.75 3.29 21.06
CA LEU A 38 12.25 2.08 20.41
C LEU A 38 12.85 1.86 19.02
N GLU A 39 13.48 2.87 18.43
CA GLU A 39 13.98 2.83 17.06
C GLU A 39 14.99 1.68 16.83
N PRO A 40 15.93 1.35 17.74
CA PRO A 40 16.81 0.20 17.56
C PRO A 40 16.05 -1.14 17.45
N GLU A 41 14.94 -1.28 18.17
CA GLU A 41 14.11 -2.48 18.17
C GLU A 41 13.11 -2.51 17.01
N LEU A 42 12.54 -1.38 16.62
CA LEU A 42 11.54 -1.31 15.55
C LEU A 42 12.20 -1.12 14.18
N GLY A 43 13.37 -0.49 14.12
CA GLY A 43 14.14 -0.18 12.91
C GLY A 43 13.71 1.11 12.21
N VAL A 44 12.65 1.73 12.73
CA VAL A 44 12.01 2.96 12.28
C VAL A 44 11.42 3.66 13.52
N ASP A 45 11.07 4.93 13.40
CA ASP A 45 10.42 5.72 14.43
C ASP A 45 8.95 6.00 14.04
N PRO A 46 7.97 5.17 14.47
CA PRO A 46 6.59 5.31 14.03
C PRO A 46 5.96 6.52 14.72
N TYR A 47 5.45 7.45 13.92
CA TYR A 47 4.92 8.71 14.42
C TYR A 47 3.91 8.52 15.56
N GLY A 48 4.18 9.18 16.69
CA GLY A 48 3.33 9.19 17.89
C GLY A 48 3.42 7.94 18.77
N LEU A 49 4.08 6.86 18.37
CA LEU A 49 4.15 5.62 19.18
C LEU A 49 4.91 5.82 20.50
N ASP A 50 5.97 6.61 20.50
CA ASP A 50 6.79 6.96 21.66
C ASP A 50 6.00 7.61 22.81
N SER A 51 4.97 8.39 22.47
CA SER A 51 4.18 9.20 23.40
C SER A 51 3.59 8.41 24.58
N ILE A 52 3.17 7.16 24.39
CA ILE A 52 2.63 6.33 25.48
C ILE A 52 3.73 5.97 26.50
N PHE A 53 4.95 5.71 26.04
CA PHE A 53 6.10 5.37 26.88
C PHE A 53 6.61 6.61 27.61
N ASP A 54 6.65 7.75 26.93
CA ASP A 54 6.95 9.06 27.51
C ASP A 54 5.95 9.43 28.61
N ASN A 55 4.65 9.26 28.36
CA ASN A 55 3.62 9.48 29.36
C ASN A 55 3.75 8.48 30.53
N ALA A 56 4.08 7.21 30.26
CA ALA A 56 4.32 6.22 31.29
C ALA A 56 5.47 6.62 32.23
N ALA A 57 6.59 7.06 31.67
CA ALA A 57 7.75 7.53 32.43
C ALA A 57 7.44 8.82 33.20
N LYS A 58 6.82 9.80 32.54
CA LYS A 58 6.50 11.12 33.10
C LYS A 58 5.49 11.06 34.24
N HIS A 59 4.50 10.17 34.14
CA HIS A 59 3.40 10.07 35.11
C HIS A 59 3.51 8.86 36.04
N GLY A 60 4.53 8.02 35.88
CA GLY A 60 4.70 6.81 36.70
C GLY A 60 3.56 5.81 36.51
N LEU A 61 3.11 5.63 35.25
CA LEU A 61 1.99 4.74 34.94
C LEU A 61 2.39 3.27 35.19
N PRO A 62 1.49 2.45 35.76
CA PRO A 62 1.77 1.04 35.95
C PRO A 62 1.91 0.34 34.60
N VAL A 63 2.77 -0.68 34.56
CA VAL A 63 2.87 -1.59 33.41
C VAL A 63 1.51 -2.29 33.24
N PRO A 64 0.91 -2.31 32.04
CA PRO A 64 -0.39 -2.95 31.82
C PRO A 64 -0.29 -4.45 32.10
N THR A 65 -1.23 -4.99 32.87
CA THR A 65 -1.24 -6.42 33.25
C THR A 65 -2.24 -7.24 32.45
N SER A 66 -3.13 -6.57 31.71
CA SER A 66 -4.15 -7.15 30.86
C SER A 66 -4.29 -6.38 29.54
N ALA A 67 -4.97 -6.97 28.56
CA ALA A 67 -5.31 -6.28 27.32
C ALA A 67 -6.23 -5.08 27.57
N ASP A 68 -7.08 -5.13 28.59
CA ASP A 68 -7.95 -4.02 28.97
C ASP A 68 -7.15 -2.86 29.57
N ASP A 69 -6.16 -3.15 30.41
CA ASP A 69 -5.24 -2.13 30.96
C ASP A 69 -4.47 -1.45 29.81
N LEU A 70 -3.97 -2.25 28.86
CA LEU A 70 -3.25 -1.73 27.70
C LEU A 70 -4.16 -0.87 26.82
N ARG A 71 -5.40 -1.31 26.57
CA ARG A 71 -6.38 -0.50 25.83
C ARG A 71 -6.63 0.83 26.50
N GLU A 72 -6.88 0.83 27.80
CA GLU A 72 -7.10 2.06 28.56
C GLU A 72 -5.89 2.99 28.49
N ALA A 73 -4.68 2.45 28.59
CA ALA A 73 -3.46 3.24 28.49
C ALA A 73 -3.24 3.82 27.08
N LEU A 74 -3.45 3.03 26.03
CA LEU A 74 -3.36 3.48 24.63
C LEU A 74 -4.33 4.64 24.38
N HIS A 75 -5.62 4.47 24.68
CA HIS A 75 -6.61 5.53 24.44
C HIS A 75 -6.31 6.84 25.19
N LYS A 76 -5.70 6.76 26.38
CA LYS A 76 -5.45 7.95 27.21
C LYS A 76 -4.10 8.63 26.96
N HIS A 77 -3.11 7.88 26.49
CA HIS A 77 -1.71 8.31 26.54
C HIS A 77 -0.97 8.14 25.23
N LEU A 78 -1.53 7.41 24.26
CA LEU A 78 -1.01 7.39 22.91
C LEU A 78 -1.51 8.62 22.15
N TYR A 79 -0.58 9.39 21.63
CA TYR A 79 -0.85 10.45 20.68
C TYR A 79 -1.12 9.87 19.30
N VAL A 80 -2.25 10.25 18.74
CA VAL A 80 -2.67 9.93 17.36
C VAL A 80 -3.37 11.14 16.77
N GLU A 81 -2.99 11.51 15.55
CA GLU A 81 -3.75 12.50 14.79
C GLU A 81 -5.06 11.88 14.31
N GLY A 82 -6.17 12.61 14.47
CA GLY A 82 -7.53 12.15 14.13
C GLY A 82 -8.31 11.46 15.26
N GLY A 83 -7.70 11.23 16.43
CA GLY A 83 -8.38 10.88 17.68
C GLY A 83 -8.52 9.39 17.99
N GLU A 84 -9.21 9.08 19.10
CA GLU A 84 -9.24 7.75 19.73
C GLU A 84 -9.81 6.62 18.84
N ASP A 85 -10.68 6.93 17.86
CA ASP A 85 -11.27 5.93 16.96
C ASP A 85 -10.25 5.28 16.01
N TYR A 86 -9.04 5.83 15.94
CA TYR A 86 -7.95 5.33 15.10
C TYR A 86 -7.03 4.36 15.84
N VAL A 87 -7.29 4.07 17.10
CA VAL A 87 -6.57 3.06 17.88
C VAL A 87 -7.47 1.84 18.06
N ARG A 88 -7.08 0.70 17.47
CA ARG A 88 -7.83 -0.55 17.56
C ARG A 88 -6.96 -1.63 18.18
N LEU A 89 -7.35 -2.08 19.39
CA LEU A 89 -6.71 -3.19 20.09
C LEU A 89 -7.71 -4.34 20.28
N ASP A 90 -7.38 -5.50 19.70
CA ASP A 90 -8.02 -6.78 19.98
C ASP A 90 -7.02 -7.79 20.56
N GLU A 91 -7.43 -9.06 20.68
CA GLU A 91 -6.63 -10.11 21.31
C GLU A 91 -5.30 -10.36 20.59
N HIS A 92 -5.27 -10.22 19.27
CA HIS A 92 -4.14 -10.65 18.43
C HIS A 92 -3.45 -9.49 17.71
N SER A 93 -3.96 -8.26 17.87
CA SER A 93 -3.40 -7.13 17.14
C SER A 93 -3.68 -5.76 17.74
N LEU A 94 -2.75 -4.84 17.44
CA LEU A 94 -2.90 -3.40 17.57
C LEU A 94 -2.81 -2.80 16.17
N ARG A 95 -3.74 -1.92 15.82
CA ARG A 95 -3.78 -1.22 14.54
C ARG A 95 -4.01 0.25 14.83
N VAL A 96 -3.12 1.10 14.35
CA VAL A 96 -3.17 2.54 14.60
C VAL A 96 -3.07 3.29 13.29
N ARG A 97 -4.00 4.24 13.06
CA ARG A 97 -3.89 5.27 12.02
C ARG A 97 -3.49 6.59 12.67
N THR A 98 -2.64 7.34 11.99
CA THR A 98 -2.22 8.68 12.37
C THR A 98 -1.89 9.46 11.09
N ASP A 99 -1.44 10.69 11.26
CA ASP A 99 -0.93 11.59 10.24
C ASP A 99 0.25 12.34 10.86
N ASP A 100 1.29 12.65 10.09
CA ASP A 100 2.47 13.42 10.54
C ASP A 100 2.43 14.90 10.12
N ASP A 101 1.25 15.41 9.79
CA ASP A 101 0.93 16.72 9.19
C ASP A 101 1.22 16.80 7.68
N GLU A 102 1.95 15.84 7.09
CA GLU A 102 2.28 15.83 5.66
C GLU A 102 1.55 14.71 4.93
N VAL A 103 1.49 13.50 5.51
CA VAL A 103 0.77 12.35 4.96
C VAL A 103 0.14 11.47 6.03
N GLU A 104 -0.89 10.75 5.63
CA GLU A 104 -1.45 9.69 6.47
C GLU A 104 -0.46 8.53 6.67
N LEU A 105 -0.48 7.97 7.88
CA LEU A 105 0.41 6.89 8.30
C LEU A 105 -0.37 5.84 9.10
N ALA A 106 0.15 4.62 9.12
CA ALA A 106 -0.41 3.61 10.01
C ALA A 106 0.65 2.64 10.48
N TYR A 107 0.53 2.15 11.71
CA TYR A 107 1.36 1.07 12.20
C TYR A 107 0.54 -0.03 12.86
N TYR A 108 1.10 -1.23 12.83
CA TYR A 108 0.41 -2.44 13.21
C TYR A 108 1.34 -3.37 13.99
N PHE A 109 0.77 -4.01 14.99
CA PHE A 109 1.34 -5.17 15.64
C PHE A 109 0.39 -6.34 15.42
N PHE A 110 0.89 -7.45 14.86
CA PHE A 110 0.12 -8.66 14.61
C PHE A 110 0.85 -9.86 15.19
N ASP A 111 0.21 -10.62 16.06
CA ASP A 111 0.78 -11.91 16.45
C ASP A 111 0.69 -12.94 15.31
N ASP A 112 1.32 -14.10 15.50
CA ASP A 112 1.34 -15.14 14.49
C ASP A 112 -0.04 -15.81 14.27
N THR A 113 -0.95 -15.68 15.23
CA THR A 113 -2.30 -16.25 15.17
C THR A 113 -3.14 -15.53 14.13
N VAL A 114 -3.21 -14.19 14.18
CA VAL A 114 -4.03 -13.43 13.24
C VAL A 114 -3.49 -13.48 11.82
N ILE A 115 -2.16 -13.55 11.64
CA ILE A 115 -1.52 -13.74 10.33
C ILE A 115 -1.93 -15.07 9.71
N ALA A 116 -1.93 -16.15 10.50
CA ALA A 116 -2.34 -17.46 10.02
C ALA A 116 -3.85 -17.57 9.75
N GLN A 117 -4.67 -16.78 10.45
CA GLN A 117 -6.13 -16.81 10.33
C GLN A 117 -6.68 -15.91 9.21
N SER A 118 -5.94 -14.89 8.79
CA SER A 118 -6.40 -13.90 7.81
C SER A 118 -5.35 -13.60 6.71
N PRO A 119 -4.76 -14.63 6.06
CA PRO A 119 -3.73 -14.40 5.04
C PRO A 119 -4.27 -13.57 3.86
N GLU A 120 -5.53 -13.74 3.49
CA GLU A 120 -6.20 -12.99 2.42
C GLU A 120 -6.36 -11.49 2.72
N ARG A 121 -6.09 -11.07 3.95
CA ARG A 121 -6.13 -9.68 4.39
C ARG A 121 -4.74 -9.12 4.66
N LEU A 122 -3.83 -9.95 5.15
CA LEU A 122 -2.55 -9.51 5.70
C LEU A 122 -1.33 -9.87 4.85
N ALA A 123 -1.44 -10.80 3.88
CA ALA A 123 -0.28 -11.31 3.14
C ALA A 123 0.55 -10.21 2.47
N TYR A 124 -0.07 -9.22 1.83
CA TYR A 124 0.67 -8.09 1.23
C TYR A 124 1.21 -7.14 2.31
N LEU A 125 0.45 -6.89 3.38
CA LEU A 125 0.85 -5.99 4.46
C LEU A 125 2.12 -6.47 5.16
N VAL A 126 2.29 -7.78 5.37
CA VAL A 126 3.50 -8.35 5.98
C VAL A 126 4.56 -8.81 4.97
N HIS A 127 4.34 -8.58 3.67
CA HIS A 127 5.33 -8.88 2.64
C HIS A 127 6.44 -7.82 2.62
N ASP A 128 7.69 -8.23 2.77
CA ASP A 128 8.84 -7.33 2.96
C ASP A 128 9.85 -7.35 1.81
N GLN A 129 9.59 -8.12 0.75
CA GLN A 129 10.51 -8.28 -0.38
C GLN A 129 10.04 -7.51 -1.63
N TRP A 130 11.01 -6.97 -2.36
CA TRP A 130 10.80 -6.47 -3.72
C TRP A 130 11.63 -7.31 -4.69
N PRO A 131 11.09 -7.72 -5.85
CA PRO A 131 9.71 -7.54 -6.31
C PRO A 131 8.72 -8.49 -5.61
N LEU A 132 7.41 -8.34 -5.88
CA LEU A 132 6.44 -9.38 -5.54
C LEU A 132 6.76 -10.67 -6.34
N PRO A 133 6.35 -11.86 -5.87
CA PRO A 133 6.56 -13.10 -6.62
C PRO A 133 5.94 -13.02 -8.02
N ASP A 134 6.70 -13.36 -9.05
CA ASP A 134 6.33 -13.22 -10.46
C ASP A 134 5.93 -14.56 -11.11
N THR A 135 5.99 -15.66 -10.37
CA THR A 135 5.57 -16.97 -10.85
C THR A 135 4.06 -17.01 -11.06
N ALA A 136 3.61 -17.56 -12.18
CA ALA A 136 2.20 -17.83 -12.41
C ALA A 136 2.02 -19.25 -12.95
N ASP A 137 1.05 -19.97 -12.39
CA ASP A 137 0.63 -21.29 -12.85
C ASP A 137 -0.39 -21.16 -14.00
N ALA A 138 -1.02 -22.27 -14.39
CA ALA A 138 -2.05 -22.26 -15.42
C ALA A 138 -3.21 -21.31 -15.06
N PRO A 139 -3.84 -20.65 -16.06
CA PRO A 139 -4.97 -19.76 -15.83
C PRO A 139 -6.06 -20.43 -14.97
N ALA A 140 -6.43 -19.76 -13.89
CA ALA A 140 -7.48 -20.19 -12.98
C ALA A 140 -8.38 -19.01 -12.62
N ARG A 141 -9.54 -19.32 -12.06
CA ARG A 141 -10.51 -18.30 -11.63
C ARG A 141 -10.02 -17.63 -10.36
N PHE A 142 -10.09 -16.30 -10.36
CA PHE A 142 -9.96 -15.46 -9.19
C PHE A 142 -11.20 -14.57 -9.08
N THR A 143 -11.62 -14.27 -7.86
CA THR A 143 -12.75 -13.35 -7.62
C THR A 143 -12.38 -12.46 -6.44
N PRO A 144 -12.28 -11.13 -6.65
CA PRO A 144 -12.02 -10.18 -5.57
C PRO A 144 -13.03 -10.33 -4.42
N SER A 145 -12.54 -10.27 -3.20
CA SER A 145 -13.38 -10.21 -1.98
C SER A 145 -13.76 -8.80 -1.56
N VAL A 146 -13.23 -7.80 -2.27
CA VAL A 146 -13.49 -6.38 -2.09
C VAL A 146 -14.07 -5.79 -3.38
N PRO A 147 -14.81 -4.67 -3.30
CA PRO A 147 -15.27 -3.96 -4.49
C PRO A 147 -14.12 -3.59 -5.43
N VAL A 148 -14.38 -3.72 -6.73
CA VAL A 148 -13.50 -3.25 -7.80
C VAL A 148 -14.34 -2.46 -8.82
N LEU A 149 -13.72 -1.51 -9.51
CA LEU A 149 -14.38 -0.66 -10.50
C LEU A 149 -14.05 -1.12 -11.93
N PRO A 150 -15.04 -1.31 -12.81
CA PRO A 150 -14.77 -1.66 -14.20
C PRO A 150 -14.18 -0.48 -14.97
N ALA A 151 -12.99 -0.67 -15.52
CA ALA A 151 -12.25 0.30 -16.33
C ALA A 151 -12.63 0.25 -17.82
N GLY A 152 -13.94 0.20 -18.11
CA GLY A 152 -14.47 0.24 -19.47
C GLY A 152 -15.21 -1.04 -19.90
N GLN A 153 -15.27 -1.27 -21.22
CA GLN A 153 -15.93 -2.44 -21.79
C GLN A 153 -15.09 -3.70 -21.63
N SER A 154 -15.76 -4.84 -21.51
CA SER A 154 -15.05 -6.12 -21.45
C SER A 154 -14.31 -6.42 -22.75
N GLY A 155 -13.08 -6.93 -22.62
CA GLY A 155 -12.34 -7.53 -23.73
C GLY A 155 -12.83 -8.94 -24.07
N ALA A 156 -12.01 -9.66 -24.83
CA ALA A 156 -12.32 -11.00 -25.35
C ALA A 156 -11.46 -12.12 -24.74
N ASP A 157 -10.56 -11.79 -23.81
CA ASP A 157 -9.68 -12.76 -23.17
C ASP A 157 -10.41 -13.53 -22.07
N ASP A 158 -9.87 -14.70 -21.72
CA ASP A 158 -10.33 -15.51 -20.58
C ASP A 158 -9.79 -15.04 -19.22
N ALA A 159 -9.08 -13.90 -19.20
CA ALA A 159 -8.45 -13.32 -18.01
C ALA A 159 -8.96 -11.90 -17.75
N THR A 160 -8.89 -11.45 -16.51
CA THR A 160 -9.17 -10.06 -16.11
C THR A 160 -7.92 -9.46 -15.49
N THR A 161 -7.56 -8.24 -15.88
CA THR A 161 -6.46 -7.49 -15.26
C THR A 161 -7.00 -6.58 -14.19
N TYR A 162 -6.37 -6.57 -13.03
CA TYR A 162 -6.63 -5.64 -11.94
C TYR A 162 -5.55 -4.57 -11.89
N ALA A 163 -5.93 -3.34 -11.55
CA ALA A 163 -5.01 -2.24 -11.31
C ALA A 163 -5.23 -1.65 -9.92
N VAL A 164 -4.15 -1.57 -9.15
CA VAL A 164 -4.08 -0.98 -7.81
C VAL A 164 -3.10 0.19 -7.88
N LEU A 165 -3.61 1.41 -7.77
CA LEU A 165 -2.87 2.64 -8.06
C LEU A 165 -2.80 3.50 -6.80
N MET A 166 -1.76 3.30 -5.99
CA MET A 166 -1.61 3.96 -4.69
C MET A 166 -0.71 5.19 -4.84
N THR A 167 -1.32 6.26 -5.34
CA THR A 167 -0.72 7.60 -5.49
C THR A 167 -1.30 8.50 -4.41
N PHE A 168 -0.47 8.99 -3.47
CA PHE A 168 -0.95 9.93 -2.46
C PHE A 168 -1.22 11.32 -3.07
N SER A 169 -2.19 12.04 -2.52
CA SER A 169 -2.59 13.37 -2.99
C SER A 169 -3.06 14.23 -1.82
N ASP A 170 -2.53 15.45 -1.68
CA ASP A 170 -2.96 16.45 -0.69
C ASP A 170 -2.99 15.89 0.75
N GLY A 171 -1.97 15.10 1.11
CA GLY A 171 -1.84 14.41 2.40
C GLY A 171 -2.60 13.09 2.52
N GLU A 172 -3.62 12.85 1.70
CA GLU A 172 -4.33 11.58 1.68
C GLU A 172 -3.47 10.49 1.02
N SER A 173 -3.17 9.43 1.78
CA SER A 173 -2.16 8.43 1.41
C SER A 173 -2.63 7.00 1.70
N LEU A 174 -3.62 6.85 2.59
CA LEU A 174 -4.19 5.58 2.99
C LEU A 174 -5.63 5.45 2.45
N ALA A 175 -5.97 4.28 1.92
CA ALA A 175 -7.36 3.95 1.54
C ALA A 175 -7.98 4.83 0.43
N ILE A 176 -7.16 5.51 -0.36
CA ILE A 176 -7.62 6.55 -1.31
C ILE A 176 -8.16 6.02 -2.65
N THR A 177 -7.96 4.72 -2.94
CA THR A 177 -8.26 4.15 -4.27
C THR A 177 -9.10 2.89 -4.14
N THR A 178 -10.17 2.81 -4.94
CA THR A 178 -10.84 1.54 -5.22
C THR A 178 -10.11 0.87 -6.39
N PRO A 179 -9.66 -0.39 -6.27
CA PRO A 179 -8.97 -1.04 -7.37
C PRO A 179 -9.82 -1.12 -8.64
N TRP A 180 -9.17 -1.03 -9.78
CA TRP A 180 -9.81 -1.17 -11.08
C TRP A 180 -9.73 -2.60 -11.59
N GLU A 181 -10.71 -3.01 -12.39
CA GLU A 181 -10.67 -4.23 -13.18
C GLU A 181 -10.88 -3.91 -14.66
N PHE A 182 -10.17 -4.62 -15.53
CA PHE A 182 -10.31 -4.64 -16.98
C PHE A 182 -10.87 -6.02 -17.36
N PRO A 183 -12.20 -6.19 -17.39
CA PRO A 183 -12.80 -7.50 -17.53
C PRO A 183 -12.47 -8.11 -18.89
N GLY A 184 -12.05 -9.37 -18.95
CA GLY A 184 -11.72 -10.02 -20.23
C GLY A 184 -10.51 -9.42 -20.95
N VAL A 185 -9.58 -8.82 -20.22
CA VAL A 185 -8.31 -8.30 -20.72
C VAL A 185 -7.17 -8.92 -19.90
N SER A 186 -6.34 -9.73 -20.53
CA SER A 186 -5.08 -10.22 -19.95
C SER A 186 -4.04 -9.10 -19.85
N LEU A 187 -3.06 -9.23 -18.96
CA LEU A 187 -2.04 -8.19 -18.77
C LEU A 187 -1.26 -7.93 -20.08
N GLY A 188 -0.97 -8.99 -20.83
CA GLY A 188 -0.32 -8.90 -22.14
C GLY A 188 -1.11 -8.08 -23.16
N ASN A 189 -2.44 -8.05 -23.09
CA ASN A 189 -3.29 -7.28 -23.99
C ASN A 189 -3.70 -5.91 -23.44
N LEU A 190 -3.29 -5.57 -22.21
CA LEU A 190 -3.70 -4.33 -21.53
C LEU A 190 -3.31 -3.07 -22.32
N ALA A 191 -2.09 -3.03 -22.86
CA ALA A 191 -1.61 -1.87 -23.64
C ALA A 191 -2.51 -1.60 -24.86
N ALA A 192 -2.82 -2.63 -25.64
CA ALA A 192 -3.72 -2.51 -26.78
C ALA A 192 -5.13 -2.10 -26.38
N HIS A 193 -5.62 -2.63 -25.26
CA HIS A 193 -6.93 -2.27 -24.72
C HIS A 193 -6.99 -0.80 -24.29
N LEU A 194 -6.02 -0.30 -23.51
CA LEU A 194 -5.99 1.09 -23.06
C LEU A 194 -6.03 2.08 -24.24
N ARG A 195 -5.28 1.82 -25.32
CA ARG A 195 -5.31 2.65 -26.53
C ARG A 195 -6.68 2.69 -27.20
N ALA A 196 -7.39 1.56 -27.22
CA ALA A 196 -8.68 1.43 -27.88
C ALA A 196 -9.85 1.93 -27.03
N THR A 197 -9.67 1.99 -25.71
CA THR A 197 -10.71 2.38 -24.78
C THR A 197 -10.83 3.90 -24.69
N GLU A 198 -12.06 4.40 -24.83
CA GLU A 198 -12.40 5.78 -24.48
C GLU A 198 -12.50 5.90 -22.95
N PRO A 199 -11.70 6.78 -22.32
CA PRO A 199 -11.78 6.97 -20.88
C PRO A 199 -13.14 7.54 -20.48
N ASN A 200 -13.65 7.11 -19.32
CA ASN A 200 -14.85 7.69 -18.76
C ASN A 200 -14.49 8.76 -17.71
N ALA A 201 -15.47 9.59 -17.33
CA ALA A 201 -15.24 10.72 -16.41
C ALA A 201 -14.84 10.30 -14.97
N ASN A 202 -14.94 9.02 -14.64
CA ASN A 202 -14.60 8.49 -13.32
C ASN A 202 -13.23 7.81 -13.30
N TRP A 203 -12.50 7.76 -14.42
CA TRP A 203 -11.15 7.20 -14.42
C TRP A 203 -10.25 8.00 -13.50
N ASP A 204 -9.52 7.28 -12.66
CA ASP A 204 -8.46 7.88 -11.87
C ASP A 204 -7.42 8.50 -12.80
N PRO A 205 -6.82 9.65 -12.44
CA PRO A 205 -5.83 10.30 -13.27
C PRO A 205 -4.64 9.40 -13.66
N GLU A 206 -4.28 8.44 -12.82
CA GLU A 206 -3.26 7.41 -13.05
C GLU A 206 -3.58 6.54 -14.26
N LEU A 207 -4.84 6.17 -14.46
CA LEU A 207 -5.26 5.41 -15.63
C LEU A 207 -5.23 6.25 -16.90
N LEU A 208 -5.60 7.52 -16.81
CA LEU A 208 -5.51 8.46 -17.94
C LEU A 208 -4.05 8.65 -18.37
N VAL A 209 -3.17 8.82 -17.38
CA VAL A 209 -1.72 8.91 -17.54
C VAL A 209 -1.19 7.65 -18.23
N LEU A 210 -1.48 6.48 -17.67
CA LEU A 210 -0.98 5.23 -18.19
C LEU A 210 -1.44 5.02 -19.63
N ARG A 211 -2.72 5.31 -19.92
CA ARG A 211 -3.30 5.26 -21.27
C ARG A 211 -2.56 6.17 -22.25
N GLU A 212 -2.35 7.44 -21.92
CA GLU A 212 -1.68 8.38 -22.84
C GLU A 212 -0.21 8.05 -23.07
N LEU A 213 0.42 7.35 -22.13
CA LEU A 213 1.78 6.86 -22.28
C LEU A 213 1.88 5.54 -23.02
N VAL A 214 0.77 4.90 -23.41
CA VAL A 214 0.81 3.74 -24.29
C VAL A 214 0.91 4.17 -25.75
N GLU A 215 2.03 3.86 -26.39
CA GLU A 215 2.29 4.15 -27.80
C GLU A 215 1.76 3.05 -28.73
N PRO A 216 1.49 3.34 -30.03
CA PRO A 216 1.01 2.35 -30.98
C PRO A 216 1.89 1.10 -31.15
N GLY A 217 3.19 1.22 -30.85
CA GLY A 217 4.15 0.11 -30.95
C GLY A 217 4.31 -0.71 -29.67
N ASP A 218 3.60 -0.38 -28.60
CA ASP A 218 3.71 -1.14 -27.35
C ASP A 218 2.85 -2.41 -27.41
N ASP A 219 3.50 -3.56 -27.35
CA ASP A 219 2.84 -4.86 -27.23
C ASP A 219 2.60 -5.26 -25.76
N THR A 220 3.20 -4.56 -24.80
CA THR A 220 3.02 -4.79 -23.35
C THR A 220 2.96 -3.47 -22.60
N ILE A 221 2.60 -3.48 -21.32
CA ILE A 221 2.49 -2.25 -20.53
C ILE A 221 3.85 -1.69 -20.06
N GLY A 222 4.91 -2.49 -20.10
CA GLY A 222 6.24 -2.13 -19.57
C GLY A 222 6.81 -0.82 -20.15
N PRO A 223 6.85 -0.62 -21.48
CA PRO A 223 7.31 0.64 -22.06
C PRO A 223 6.54 1.88 -21.57
N ALA A 224 5.23 1.76 -21.32
CA ALA A 224 4.42 2.85 -20.79
C ALA A 224 4.77 3.16 -19.33
N LEU A 225 5.03 2.14 -18.50
CA LEU A 225 5.55 2.33 -17.13
C LEU A 225 6.92 3.01 -17.14
N GLU A 226 7.81 2.66 -18.05
CA GLU A 226 9.12 3.32 -18.21
C GLU A 226 9.02 4.78 -18.66
N ARG A 227 8.00 5.14 -19.45
CA ARG A 227 7.70 6.55 -19.76
C ARG A 227 7.06 7.25 -18.56
N CYS A 228 6.19 6.56 -17.81
CA CYS A 228 5.58 7.09 -16.59
C CYS A 228 6.63 7.37 -15.52
N ASN A 229 7.68 6.55 -15.46
CA ASN A 229 8.82 6.76 -14.58
C ASN A 229 9.57 8.08 -14.86
N ARG A 230 9.50 8.57 -16.10
CA ARG A 230 10.17 9.79 -16.56
C ARG A 230 9.21 10.96 -16.71
N TRP A 231 7.94 10.81 -16.36
CA TRP A 231 6.99 11.91 -16.44
C TRP A 231 7.29 12.95 -15.36
N PRO A 232 7.61 14.21 -15.70
CA PRO A 232 7.68 15.29 -14.72
C PRO A 232 6.39 15.41 -13.94
N GLY A 233 6.48 15.23 -12.62
CA GLY A 233 5.47 15.52 -11.62
C GLY A 233 4.12 14.84 -11.83
N PHE A 234 3.73 13.99 -10.88
CA PHE A 234 2.32 13.63 -10.68
C PHE A 234 1.54 14.82 -10.07
N ASN A 235 1.73 16.04 -10.58
CA ASN A 235 0.96 17.20 -10.13
C ASN A 235 -0.40 17.20 -10.83
N LEU A 236 -1.29 16.33 -10.38
CA LEU A 236 -2.66 16.21 -10.88
C LEU A 236 -3.47 17.52 -10.77
N ASN A 237 -2.98 18.47 -9.99
CA ASN A 237 -3.56 19.80 -9.79
C ASN A 237 -3.14 20.83 -10.85
N GLU A 238 -2.14 20.55 -11.70
CA GLU A 238 -1.76 21.46 -12.78
C GLU A 238 -2.75 21.40 -13.94
N THR A 239 -3.18 22.56 -14.45
CA THR A 239 -4.01 22.66 -15.66
C THR A 239 -3.41 23.66 -16.63
N PRO A 240 -3.08 23.26 -17.89
CA PRO A 240 -3.15 21.89 -18.40
C PRO A 240 -2.12 20.98 -17.73
N TRP A 241 -2.36 19.66 -17.77
CA TRP A 241 -1.35 18.68 -17.34
C TRP A 241 -0.01 18.95 -18.04
N PRO A 242 1.13 18.71 -17.36
CA PRO A 242 2.42 18.81 -18.00
C PRO A 242 2.42 17.96 -19.27
N GLY A 243 2.88 18.54 -20.37
CA GLY A 243 2.97 17.85 -21.65
C GLY A 243 3.80 16.57 -21.54
N LEU A 244 3.64 15.67 -22.51
CA LEU A 244 4.34 14.39 -22.54
C LEU A 244 5.87 14.55 -22.32
N PRO A 245 6.55 13.55 -21.70
CA PRO A 245 7.90 13.67 -21.09
C PRO A 245 9.09 13.89 -22.05
N TRP A 246 8.86 14.35 -23.27
CA TRP A 246 9.86 14.22 -24.33
C TRP A 246 11.06 15.17 -24.20
N ASP A 247 10.97 16.29 -23.48
CA ASP A 247 12.02 17.33 -23.52
C ASP A 247 12.21 18.19 -22.24
N HIS A 248 11.69 17.77 -21.07
CA HIS A 248 11.81 18.56 -19.83
C HIS A 248 12.72 17.87 -18.80
N GLU A 249 13.68 18.62 -18.23
CA GLU A 249 14.35 18.20 -17.00
C GLU A 249 13.30 18.01 -15.90
N LEU A 250 13.41 16.93 -15.14
CA LEU A 250 12.60 16.72 -13.94
C LEU A 250 12.99 17.79 -12.91
N THR A 251 12.11 18.76 -12.69
CA THR A 251 12.36 19.87 -11.75
C THR A 251 11.69 19.67 -10.39
N ASP A 252 11.09 18.50 -10.17
CA ASP A 252 10.25 18.14 -9.02
C ASP A 252 11.02 17.37 -7.93
N GLY A 253 12.34 17.20 -8.06
CA GLY A 253 13.14 16.43 -7.09
C GLY A 253 13.15 14.92 -7.36
N ARG A 254 12.44 14.46 -8.39
CA ARG A 254 12.35 13.05 -8.78
C ARG A 254 13.63 12.54 -9.43
N ASP A 255 14.08 11.38 -8.96
CA ASP A 255 15.13 10.58 -9.60
C ASP A 255 14.54 9.26 -10.15
N PRO A 256 14.29 9.16 -11.47
CA PRO A 256 13.81 7.93 -12.10
C PRO A 256 14.75 6.73 -11.92
N GLY A 257 16.03 6.96 -11.61
CA GLY A 257 17.01 5.91 -11.31
C GLY A 257 16.82 5.25 -9.95
N LEU A 258 16.07 5.89 -9.03
CA LEU A 258 15.70 5.32 -7.74
C LEU A 258 14.37 4.56 -7.81
N SER A 259 13.50 4.88 -8.76
CA SER A 259 12.29 4.12 -9.02
C SER A 259 12.59 2.66 -9.38
N LYS A 260 11.68 1.76 -9.05
CA LYS A 260 11.77 0.34 -9.40
C LYS A 260 10.62 -0.05 -10.31
N ILE A 261 10.92 -0.71 -11.41
CA ILE A 261 9.92 -1.32 -12.30
C ILE A 261 10.24 -2.80 -12.40
N HIS A 262 9.22 -3.64 -12.29
CA HIS A 262 9.33 -5.05 -12.61
C HIS A 262 8.10 -5.48 -13.41
N VAL A 263 8.34 -6.20 -14.51
CA VAL A 263 7.33 -6.63 -15.47
C VAL A 263 7.59 -8.09 -15.81
N SER A 264 6.54 -8.88 -15.72
CA SER A 264 6.43 -10.29 -16.11
C SER A 264 5.17 -10.47 -16.97
N ASP A 265 4.89 -11.71 -17.38
CA ASP A 265 3.73 -12.02 -18.23
C ASP A 265 2.38 -11.72 -17.53
N HIS A 266 2.32 -11.86 -16.21
CA HIS A 266 1.06 -11.79 -15.43
C HIS A 266 1.08 -10.79 -14.26
N LEU A 267 2.23 -10.13 -14.04
CA LEU A 267 2.41 -9.08 -13.03
C LEU A 267 3.32 -7.98 -13.61
N ALA A 268 2.86 -6.73 -13.52
CA ALA A 268 3.68 -5.54 -13.66
C ALA A 268 3.49 -4.67 -12.43
N HIS A 269 4.57 -4.22 -11.81
CA HIS A 269 4.48 -3.27 -10.71
C HIS A 269 5.63 -2.27 -10.72
N MET A 270 5.32 -1.08 -10.24
CA MET A 270 6.22 0.07 -10.26
C MET A 270 6.17 0.76 -8.91
N ALA A 271 7.35 0.97 -8.32
CA ALA A 271 7.56 1.86 -7.19
C ALA A 271 8.18 3.15 -7.72
N ILE A 272 7.38 4.20 -7.79
CA ILE A 272 7.78 5.50 -8.29
C ILE A 272 8.46 6.26 -7.16
N HIS A 273 9.73 6.58 -7.29
CA HIS A 273 10.38 7.54 -6.39
C HIS A 273 9.80 8.92 -6.65
N ILE A 274 9.45 9.64 -5.59
CA ILE A 274 8.95 11.02 -5.64
C ILE A 274 10.09 11.97 -5.33
N ASP A 275 10.57 11.97 -4.09
CA ASP A 275 11.78 12.66 -3.65
C ASP A 275 12.27 12.06 -2.32
N ASP A 276 13.37 12.58 -1.78
CA ASP A 276 13.95 12.13 -0.50
C ASP A 276 13.02 12.37 0.71
N THR A 277 12.02 13.24 0.58
CA THR A 277 11.07 13.59 1.65
C THR A 277 9.85 12.66 1.62
N PHE A 278 9.23 12.45 0.45
CA PHE A 278 7.98 11.71 0.30
C PHE A 278 8.17 10.25 -0.14
N GLY A 279 9.40 9.83 -0.43
CA GLY A 279 9.74 8.44 -0.69
C GLY A 279 9.09 7.90 -1.98
N TYR A 280 8.19 6.92 -1.86
CA TYR A 280 7.66 6.17 -3.01
C TYR A 280 6.13 6.12 -3.10
N GLN A 281 5.63 6.00 -4.32
CA GLN A 281 4.24 5.61 -4.65
C GLN A 281 4.23 4.28 -5.40
N GLN A 282 3.15 3.48 -5.31
CA GLN A 282 3.14 2.13 -5.90
C GLN A 282 1.95 1.87 -6.80
N TRP A 283 2.24 1.36 -8.00
CA TRP A 283 1.25 0.84 -8.92
C TRP A 283 1.47 -0.65 -9.14
N TYR A 284 0.38 -1.40 -9.09
CA TYR A 284 0.36 -2.83 -9.37
C TYR A 284 -0.67 -3.13 -10.43
N LEU A 285 -0.27 -3.92 -11.43
CA LEU A 285 -1.10 -4.44 -12.50
C LEU A 285 -0.90 -5.95 -12.52
N PHE A 286 -1.95 -6.73 -12.31
CA PHE A 286 -1.84 -8.19 -12.32
C PHE A 286 -3.12 -8.80 -12.87
N ASP A 287 -3.01 -9.92 -13.56
CA ASP A 287 -4.19 -10.60 -14.08
C ASP A 287 -4.66 -11.76 -13.18
N THR A 288 -5.82 -12.32 -13.53
CA THR A 288 -6.42 -13.46 -12.83
C THR A 288 -5.51 -14.69 -12.75
N THR A 289 -4.54 -14.84 -13.65
CA THR A 289 -3.59 -15.96 -13.64
C THR A 289 -2.59 -15.81 -12.50
N TRP A 290 -2.01 -14.61 -12.35
CA TRP A 290 -1.19 -14.29 -11.18
C TRP A 290 -2.01 -14.35 -9.89
N ALA A 291 -3.21 -13.74 -9.89
CA ALA A 291 -4.07 -13.70 -8.72
C ALA A 291 -4.54 -15.09 -8.27
N ALA A 292 -4.75 -16.02 -9.19
CA ALA A 292 -5.08 -17.41 -8.85
C ALA A 292 -3.88 -18.20 -8.30
N THR A 293 -2.65 -17.82 -8.69
CA THR A 293 -1.41 -18.42 -8.19
C THR A 293 -1.07 -17.90 -6.79
N HIS A 294 -1.35 -16.62 -6.53
CA HIS A 294 -1.08 -15.93 -5.26
C HIS A 294 -2.35 -15.33 -4.64
N PRO A 295 -3.37 -16.13 -4.31
CA PRO A 295 -4.69 -15.62 -3.95
C PRO A 295 -4.65 -14.72 -2.71
N ASP A 296 -3.87 -15.09 -1.69
CA ASP A 296 -3.80 -14.30 -0.46
C ASP A 296 -3.12 -12.95 -0.67
N LEU A 297 -2.04 -12.90 -1.46
CA LEU A 297 -1.37 -11.65 -1.83
C LEU A 297 -2.29 -10.75 -2.67
N ALA A 298 -2.99 -11.32 -3.65
CA ALA A 298 -3.90 -10.57 -4.51
C ALA A 298 -5.07 -9.96 -3.71
N GLN A 299 -5.72 -10.76 -2.85
CA GLN A 299 -6.81 -10.27 -1.99
C GLN A 299 -6.33 -9.21 -1.01
N SER A 300 -5.17 -9.44 -0.37
CA SER A 300 -4.61 -8.51 0.61
C SER A 300 -4.21 -7.20 -0.06
N LEU A 301 -3.62 -7.23 -1.26
CA LEU A 301 -3.24 -6.04 -2.02
C LEU A 301 -4.46 -5.22 -2.46
N LEU A 302 -5.52 -5.87 -3.00
CA LEU A 302 -6.76 -5.19 -3.37
C LEU A 302 -7.41 -4.51 -2.15
N ARG A 303 -7.42 -5.18 -1.00
CA ARG A 303 -7.94 -4.62 0.26
C ARG A 303 -7.08 -3.46 0.77
N TYR A 304 -5.77 -3.60 0.73
CA TYR A 304 -4.81 -2.61 1.22
C TYR A 304 -4.96 -1.25 0.52
N ALA A 305 -5.35 -1.26 -0.76
CA ALA A 305 -5.58 -0.06 -1.54
C ALA A 305 -6.79 0.77 -1.04
N GLY A 306 -7.87 0.10 -0.67
CA GLY A 306 -9.15 0.73 -0.33
C GLY A 306 -9.43 0.86 1.18
N HIS A 307 -8.50 0.45 2.04
CA HIS A 307 -8.69 0.56 3.49
C HIS A 307 -7.38 0.69 4.27
N TRP A 308 -7.40 1.43 5.39
CA TRP A 308 -6.25 1.52 6.30
C TRP A 308 -6.21 0.30 7.24
N ASP A 309 -7.33 -0.05 7.87
CA ASP A 309 -7.43 -1.25 8.71
C ASP A 309 -7.66 -2.51 7.83
N PRO A 310 -6.69 -3.44 7.74
CA PRO A 310 -6.84 -4.65 6.95
C PRO A 310 -7.87 -5.65 7.51
N LEU A 311 -8.23 -5.55 8.79
CA LEU A 311 -9.09 -6.48 9.50
C LEU A 311 -10.52 -5.95 9.69
N GLU A 312 -10.80 -4.71 9.27
CA GLU A 312 -12.17 -4.19 9.24
C GLU A 312 -13.07 -5.08 8.35
N ARG A 313 -14.29 -5.32 8.83
CA ARG A 313 -15.30 -6.03 8.05
C ARG A 313 -15.98 -5.02 7.16
N THR A 314 -15.79 -5.17 5.85
CA THR A 314 -16.61 -4.51 4.84
C THR A 314 -17.92 -5.28 4.76
N ASP A 315 -18.94 -4.82 5.47
CA ASP A 315 -20.30 -5.39 5.46
C ASP A 315 -21.06 -5.09 4.15
#